data_AF-A0A1G1MPP2-F1
#
_entry.id   AF-A0A1G1MPP2-F1
#
_cell.length_a   1.000
_cell.length_b   1.000
_cell.length_c   1.000
_cell.angle_alpha   90.00
_cell.angle_beta   90.00
_cell.angle_gamma   90.00
#
_symmetry.space_group_name_H-M   'P 1'
#
loop_
_entity.id
_entity.type
_entity.pdbx_description
1 polymer ?
#
loop_
_entity_poly.entity_id
_entity_poly.type
_entity_poly.pdbx_seq_one_letter_code
_entity_poly.pdbx_strand_id
1 'polypeptide(L)'
;MVGALARVNINYEQLSPMAKKVAGELGLNVPCCNPYMNNVAQVVEAAHCAEESINLIEEIMNDGLKIEDRSFKTRGGRGVGACEVPRGTLYHEYEIDDKGIITGANLIIPTNQNLKNIEMDMEALIPKIIDRGKDEITLALEMLVRAYDPCISCSTHLLDVELR
;
A
#
# COMPACT_ATOMS: atom_id res chain seq x y z
N MET A 1 -3.30 2.20 10.18
CA MET A 1 -3.50 1.40 8.95
C MET A 1 -3.00 2.20 7.77
N VAL A 2 -2.31 1.55 6.85
CA VAL A 2 -2.02 2.02 5.49
C VAL A 2 -2.67 1.08 4.48
N GLY A 3 -2.86 1.52 3.23
CA GLY A 3 -3.51 0.75 2.17
C GLY A 3 -4.72 1.48 1.59
N ALA A 4 -5.52 0.76 0.79
CA ALA A 4 -6.62 1.35 0.03
C ALA A 4 -7.64 2.06 0.92
N LEU A 5 -8.10 1.42 2.00
CA LEU A 5 -9.08 2.03 2.91
C LEU A 5 -8.56 3.32 3.55
N ALA A 6 -7.28 3.34 3.94
CA ALA A 6 -6.66 4.52 4.53
C ALA A 6 -6.58 5.67 3.53
N ARG A 7 -6.17 5.40 2.28
CA ARG A 7 -6.12 6.41 1.22
C ARG A 7 -7.51 6.95 0.89
N VAL A 8 -8.50 6.06 0.73
CA VAL A 8 -9.88 6.47 0.45
C VAL A 8 -10.47 7.29 1.61
N ASN A 9 -10.21 6.92 2.87
CA ASN A 9 -10.65 7.70 4.03
C ASN A 9 -10.09 9.14 4.03
N ILE A 10 -8.83 9.32 3.63
CA ILE A 10 -8.15 10.62 3.66
C ILE A 10 -8.49 11.45 2.41
N ASN A 11 -8.59 10.81 1.26
CA ASN A 11 -8.61 11.47 -0.06
C ASN A 11 -9.90 11.21 -0.85
N TYR A 12 -11.00 10.84 -0.19
CA TYR A 12 -12.27 10.50 -0.86
C TYR A 12 -12.70 11.53 -1.91
N GLU A 13 -12.53 12.82 -1.61
CA GLU A 13 -12.93 13.88 -2.52
C GLU A 13 -12.12 13.94 -3.82
N GLN A 14 -10.90 13.42 -3.82
CA GLN A 14 -10.01 13.35 -4.99
C GLN A 14 -10.29 12.12 -5.86
N LEU A 15 -11.19 11.22 -5.44
CA LEU A 15 -11.59 10.08 -6.26
C LEU A 15 -12.24 10.57 -7.56
N SER A 16 -11.93 9.84 -8.63
CA SER A 16 -12.51 10.10 -9.94
C SER A 16 -14.02 9.76 -9.97
N PRO A 17 -14.79 10.27 -10.94
CA PRO A 17 -16.24 10.05 -10.99
C PRO A 17 -16.65 8.58 -11.00
N MET A 18 -15.94 7.73 -11.76
CA MET A 18 -16.20 6.29 -11.79
C MET A 18 -15.97 5.66 -10.41
N ALA A 19 -14.88 6.04 -9.72
CA ALA A 19 -14.55 5.51 -8.41
C ALA A 19 -15.59 5.92 -7.34
N LYS A 20 -16.05 7.19 -7.35
CA LYS A 20 -17.12 7.64 -6.44
C LYS A 20 -18.43 6.89 -6.67
N LYS A 21 -18.77 6.59 -7.93
CA LYS A 21 -19.94 5.76 -8.27
C LYS A 21 -19.80 4.34 -7.70
N VAL A 22 -18.66 3.68 -7.93
CA VAL A 22 -18.38 2.33 -7.43
C VAL A 22 -18.40 2.30 -5.90
N ALA A 23 -17.85 3.32 -5.23
CA ALA A 23 -17.91 3.42 -3.77
C ALA A 23 -19.37 3.47 -3.25
N GLY A 24 -20.24 4.23 -3.92
CA GLY A 24 -21.66 4.29 -3.61
C GLY A 24 -22.39 2.95 -3.82
N GLU A 25 -22.14 2.28 -4.95
CA GLU A 25 -22.74 0.98 -5.29
C GLU A 25 -22.32 -0.14 -4.32
N LEU A 26 -21.08 -0.08 -3.82
CA LEU A 26 -20.54 -1.05 -2.85
C LEU A 26 -20.78 -0.65 -1.38
N GLY A 27 -21.45 0.48 -1.13
CA GLY A 27 -21.80 0.94 0.22
C GLY A 27 -20.60 1.38 1.06
N LEU A 28 -19.51 1.83 0.43
CA LEU A 28 -18.34 2.35 1.13
C LEU A 28 -18.60 3.80 1.59
N ASN A 29 -18.88 3.95 2.89
CA ASN A 29 -19.03 5.25 3.54
C ASN A 29 -17.75 5.62 4.29
N VAL A 30 -17.22 6.82 4.07
CA VAL A 30 -16.01 7.31 4.76
C VAL A 30 -16.36 8.31 5.89
N PRO A 31 -15.59 8.35 7.00
CA PRO A 31 -14.48 7.44 7.31
C PRO A 31 -14.97 6.05 7.73
N CYS A 32 -14.29 5.01 7.26
CA CYS A 32 -14.56 3.62 7.61
C CYS A 32 -13.36 3.00 8.33
N CYS A 33 -13.61 2.41 9.50
CA CYS A 33 -12.60 1.71 10.31
C CYS A 33 -12.77 0.19 10.30
N ASN A 34 -13.62 -0.35 9.43
CA ASN A 34 -13.80 -1.79 9.29
C ASN A 34 -12.70 -2.37 8.38
N PRO A 35 -11.77 -3.21 8.88
CA PRO A 35 -10.66 -3.73 8.08
C PRO A 35 -11.12 -4.52 6.85
N TYR A 36 -12.28 -5.19 6.92
CA TYR A 36 -12.83 -5.93 5.77
C TYR A 36 -13.26 -5.02 4.61
N MET A 37 -13.54 -3.73 4.88
CA MET A 37 -13.85 -2.76 3.84
C MET A 37 -12.62 -2.32 3.06
N ASN A 38 -11.41 -2.74 3.45
CA ASN A 38 -10.21 -2.53 2.64
C ASN A 38 -10.31 -3.26 1.30
N ASN A 39 -10.91 -4.45 1.25
CA ASN A 39 -11.16 -5.16 -0.01
C ASN A 39 -12.10 -4.36 -0.93
N VAL A 40 -13.13 -3.73 -0.36
CA VAL A 40 -14.06 -2.85 -1.10
C VAL A 40 -13.33 -1.60 -1.60
N ALA A 41 -12.51 -0.99 -0.75
CA ALA A 41 -11.69 0.16 -1.11
C ALA A 41 -10.69 -0.18 -2.23
N GLN A 42 -10.12 -1.39 -2.26
CA GLN A 42 -9.26 -1.83 -3.37
C GLN A 42 -10.01 -1.90 -4.71
N VAL A 43 -11.30 -2.30 -4.72
CA VAL A 43 -12.13 -2.26 -5.93
C VAL A 43 -12.41 -0.82 -6.37
N VAL A 44 -12.69 0.07 -5.41
CA VAL A 44 -12.85 1.51 -5.68
C VAL A 44 -11.57 2.10 -6.28
N GLU A 45 -10.41 1.77 -5.73
CA GLU A 45 -9.11 2.20 -6.29
C GLU A 45 -8.83 1.61 -7.66
N ALA A 46 -9.18 0.34 -7.91
CA ALA A 46 -9.01 -0.26 -9.23
C ALA A 46 -9.84 0.49 -10.29
N ALA A 47 -11.07 0.90 -9.95
CA ALA A 47 -11.89 1.73 -10.83
C ALA A 47 -11.26 3.12 -11.04
N HIS A 48 -10.74 3.74 -9.97
CA HIS A 48 -10.03 5.01 -10.05
C HIS A 48 -8.81 4.94 -10.98
N CYS A 49 -7.95 3.96 -10.76
CA CYS A 49 -6.73 3.76 -11.54
C CYS A 49 -7.05 3.44 -13.01
N ALA A 50 -8.14 2.71 -13.29
CA ALA A 50 -8.57 2.45 -14.66
C ALA A 50 -8.99 3.73 -15.39
N GLU A 51 -9.83 4.56 -14.76
CA GLU A 51 -10.26 5.85 -15.32
C GLU A 51 -9.07 6.81 -15.50
N GLU A 52 -8.20 6.90 -14.49
CA GLU A 52 -7.01 7.75 -14.56
C GLU A 52 -6.01 7.29 -15.62
N SER A 53 -5.85 5.97 -15.81
CA SER A 53 -5.00 5.43 -16.87
C SER A 53 -5.48 5.84 -18.25
N ILE A 54 -6.81 5.88 -18.47
CA ILE A 54 -7.38 6.34 -19.74
C ILE A 54 -7.06 7.81 -19.95
N ASN A 55 -7.30 8.66 -18.94
CA ASN A 55 -7.01 10.10 -19.01
C ASN A 55 -5.53 10.37 -19.33
N LEU A 56 -4.61 9.69 -18.65
CA LEU A 56 -3.17 9.83 -18.86
C LEU A 56 -2.74 9.37 -20.26
N ILE A 57 -3.32 8.28 -20.77
CA ILE A 57 -3.05 7.82 -22.14
C ILE A 57 -3.51 8.87 -23.16
N GLU A 58 -4.70 9.43 -22.98
CA GLU A 58 -5.23 10.48 -23.86
C GLU A 58 -4.36 11.75 -23.82
N GLU A 59 -3.93 12.18 -22.63
CA GLU A 59 -3.01 13.30 -22.45
C GLU A 59 -1.69 13.06 -23.20
N ILE A 60 -1.06 11.89 -23.01
CA ILE A 60 0.19 11.53 -23.68
C ILE A 60 0.01 11.48 -25.21
N MET A 61 -1.12 10.97 -25.69
CA MET A 61 -1.42 10.92 -27.13
C MET A 61 -1.60 12.30 -27.74
N ASN A 62 -2.16 13.25 -26.99
CA ASN A 62 -2.41 14.62 -27.44
C ASN A 62 -1.14 15.49 -27.38
N ASP A 63 -0.39 15.42 -26.28
CA ASP A 63 0.77 16.27 -26.04
C ASP A 63 2.05 15.73 -26.70
N GLY A 64 2.08 14.42 -27.00
CA GLY A 64 3.23 13.72 -27.52
C GLY A 64 4.33 13.45 -26.47
N LEU A 65 5.29 12.61 -26.83
CA LEU A 65 6.39 12.25 -25.94
C LEU A 65 7.53 13.28 -25.99
N LYS A 66 8.02 13.67 -24.81
CA LYS A 66 9.24 14.48 -24.66
C LYS A 66 10.39 13.61 -24.16
N ILE A 67 11.57 13.80 -24.73
CA ILE A 67 12.79 13.15 -24.24
C ILE A 67 13.33 14.03 -23.10
N GLU A 68 13.29 13.49 -21.89
CA GLU A 68 13.89 14.12 -20.72
C GLU A 68 15.42 14.01 -20.74
N ASP A 69 16.12 15.05 -20.29
CA ASP A 69 17.55 14.97 -20.03
C ASP A 69 17.79 14.08 -18.82
N ARG A 70 18.53 12.98 -19.04
CA ARG A 70 18.89 12.00 -18.00
C ARG A 70 20.33 12.20 -17.51
N SER A 71 20.99 13.29 -17.90
CA SER A 71 22.32 13.59 -17.44
C SER A 71 22.30 14.01 -15.96
N PHE A 72 23.15 13.38 -15.16
CA PHE A 72 23.34 13.75 -13.76
C PHE A 72 24.81 13.57 -13.37
N LYS A 73 25.26 14.35 -12.38
CA LYS A 73 26.57 14.15 -11.76
C LYS A 73 26.39 13.32 -10.49
N THR A 74 27.09 12.19 -10.42
CA THR A 74 27.17 11.42 -9.18
C THR A 74 27.85 12.25 -8.09
N ARG A 75 27.24 12.27 -6.92
CA ARG A 75 27.78 12.85 -5.69
C ARG A 75 27.31 11.99 -4.52
N GLY A 76 28.10 11.90 -3.47
CA GLY A 76 27.66 11.28 -2.23
C GLY A 76 26.48 12.04 -1.64
N GLY A 77 25.65 11.34 -0.87
CA GLY A 77 24.52 11.94 -0.18
C GLY A 77 23.46 10.94 0.22
N ARG A 78 22.39 11.48 0.81
CA ARG A 78 21.21 10.75 1.28
C ARG A 78 20.00 11.16 0.46
N GLY A 79 19.22 10.20 0.01
CA GLY A 79 17.99 10.40 -0.76
C GLY A 79 16.86 9.57 -0.21
N VAL A 80 15.66 10.15 -0.17
CA VAL A 80 14.43 9.48 0.27
C VAL A 80 13.40 9.60 -0.85
N GLY A 81 12.84 8.46 -1.25
CA GLY A 81 11.68 8.37 -2.14
C GLY A 81 10.51 7.76 -1.39
N ALA A 82 9.31 8.28 -1.65
CA ALA A 82 8.07 7.71 -1.15
C ALA A 82 7.06 7.58 -2.29
N CYS A 83 6.32 6.47 -2.32
CA CYS A 83 5.19 6.30 -3.22
C CYS A 83 4.08 5.47 -2.56
N GLU A 84 2.85 5.67 -3.03
CA GLU A 84 1.75 4.78 -2.67
C GLU A 84 1.82 3.53 -3.54
N VAL A 85 2.07 2.38 -2.92
CA VAL A 85 1.89 1.08 -3.58
C VAL A 85 0.52 0.50 -3.17
N PRO A 86 0.02 -0.57 -3.82
CA PRO A 86 -1.33 -1.07 -3.53
C PRO A 86 -1.60 -1.34 -2.04
N ARG A 87 -0.58 -1.79 -1.31
CA ARG A 87 -0.66 -2.16 0.13
C ARG A 87 -0.45 -1.01 1.11
N GLY A 88 -0.15 0.20 0.63
CA GLY A 88 0.06 1.41 1.44
C GLY A 88 1.31 2.19 1.04
N THR A 89 1.72 3.14 1.87
CA THR A 89 2.88 4.00 1.59
C THR A 89 4.19 3.24 1.71
N LEU A 90 5.01 3.27 0.67
CA LEU A 90 6.35 2.68 0.61
C LEU A 90 7.39 3.78 0.71
N TYR A 91 8.32 3.65 1.66
CA TYR A 91 9.46 4.56 1.79
C TYR A 91 10.77 3.83 1.50
N HIS A 92 11.58 4.41 0.61
CA HIS A 92 12.92 3.98 0.30
C HIS A 92 13.90 5.10 0.62
N GLU A 93 14.83 4.80 1.52
CA GLU A 93 15.92 5.70 1.88
C GLU A 93 17.25 5.03 1.57
N TYR A 94 18.12 5.75 0.87
CA TYR A 94 19.46 5.30 0.53
C TYR A 94 20.49 6.37 0.86
N GLU A 95 21.65 5.90 1.33
CA GLU A 95 22.87 6.69 1.45
C GLU A 95 23.89 6.17 0.44
N ILE A 96 24.46 7.07 -0.36
CA ILE A 96 25.45 6.77 -1.39
C ILE A 96 26.75 7.53 -1.14
N ASP A 97 27.89 6.91 -1.43
CA ASP A 97 29.19 7.59 -1.40
C ASP A 97 29.48 8.40 -2.69
N ASP A 98 30.61 9.10 -2.72
CA ASP A 98 31.03 9.90 -3.90
C ASP A 98 31.31 9.07 -5.15
N LYS A 99 31.44 7.74 -5.02
CA LYS A 99 31.61 6.80 -6.13
C LYS A 99 30.26 6.24 -6.61
N GLY A 100 29.14 6.63 -5.98
CA GLY A 100 27.81 6.14 -6.28
C GLY A 100 27.50 4.76 -5.70
N ILE A 101 28.27 4.30 -4.71
CA ILE A 101 28.03 3.03 -4.01
C ILE A 101 27.08 3.25 -2.85
N ILE A 102 26.05 2.39 -2.75
CA ILE A 102 25.13 2.40 -1.61
C ILE A 102 25.88 1.96 -0.35
N THR A 103 25.91 2.83 0.65
CA THR A 103 26.55 2.62 1.96
C THR A 103 25.53 2.42 3.09
N GLY A 104 24.28 2.82 2.86
CA GLY A 104 23.18 2.64 3.79
C GLY A 104 21.85 2.51 3.07
N ALA A 105 20.92 1.74 3.66
CA ALA A 105 19.56 1.61 3.18
C ALA A 105 18.58 1.46 4.35
N ASN A 106 17.46 2.16 4.27
CA ASN A 106 16.36 2.05 5.21
C ASN A 106 15.04 1.96 4.42
N LEU A 107 14.26 0.91 4.65
CA LEU A 107 13.07 0.60 3.88
C LEU A 107 11.88 0.43 4.82
N ILE A 108 10.87 1.30 4.69
CA ILE A 108 9.63 1.20 5.46
C ILE A 108 8.54 0.68 4.54
N ILE A 109 8.33 -0.64 4.61
CA ILE A 109 7.39 -1.36 3.73
C ILE A 109 5.97 -1.34 4.32
N PRO A 110 4.90 -1.17 3.52
CA PRO A 110 3.53 -1.02 4.02
C PRO A 110 3.02 -2.14 4.93
N THR A 111 3.31 -3.40 4.62
CA THR A 111 2.83 -4.53 5.42
C THR A 111 3.36 -4.48 6.85
N ASN A 112 4.60 -4.02 7.07
CA ASN A 112 5.15 -3.83 8.41
C ASN A 112 4.37 -2.76 9.20
N GLN A 113 3.96 -1.68 8.52
CA GLN A 113 3.17 -0.61 9.14
C GLN A 113 1.77 -1.07 9.60
N ASN A 114 1.23 -2.12 8.98
CA ASN A 114 -0.07 -2.69 9.36
C ASN A 114 0.00 -3.80 10.43
N LEU A 115 1.20 -4.28 10.78
CA LEU A 115 1.34 -5.44 11.67
C LEU A 115 0.68 -5.20 13.04
N LYS A 116 0.87 -4.01 13.63
CA LYS A 116 0.26 -3.68 14.92
C LYS A 116 -1.26 -3.61 14.84
N ASN A 117 -1.79 -3.10 13.73
CA ASN A 117 -3.23 -3.05 13.52
C ASN A 117 -3.85 -4.44 13.39
N ILE A 118 -3.18 -5.35 12.67
CA ILE A 118 -3.60 -6.75 12.55
C ILE A 118 -3.66 -7.41 13.93
N GLU A 119 -2.61 -7.24 14.74
CA GLU A 119 -2.56 -7.77 16.10
C GLU A 119 -3.72 -7.24 16.97
N MET A 120 -3.93 -5.93 16.98
CA MET A 120 -5.01 -5.30 17.76
C MET A 120 -6.40 -5.76 17.29
N ASP A 121 -6.61 -5.94 15.98
CA ASP A 121 -7.88 -6.44 15.46
C ASP A 121 -8.10 -7.92 15.80
N MET A 122 -7.04 -8.72 15.83
CA MET A 122 -7.12 -10.12 16.30
C MET A 122 -7.53 -10.17 17.77
N GLU A 123 -6.86 -9.39 18.63
CA GLU A 123 -7.19 -9.27 20.05
C GLU A 123 -8.64 -8.84 20.26
N ALA A 124 -9.15 -7.92 19.42
CA ALA A 124 -10.53 -7.46 19.47
C ALA A 124 -11.55 -8.47 18.89
N LEU A 125 -11.13 -9.33 17.95
CA LEU A 125 -11.99 -10.31 17.29
C LEU A 125 -12.17 -11.58 18.13
N ILE A 126 -11.09 -12.09 18.73
CA ILE A 126 -11.08 -13.37 19.46
C ILE A 126 -12.22 -13.47 20.50
N PRO A 127 -12.46 -12.49 21.38
CA PRO A 127 -13.54 -12.57 22.38
C PRO A 127 -14.93 -12.73 21.77
N LYS A 128 -15.14 -12.30 20.52
CA LYS A 128 -16.43 -12.36 19.83
C LYS A 128 -16.68 -13.72 19.15
N ILE A 129 -15.63 -14.53 18.99
CA ILE A 129 -15.67 -15.80 18.25
C ILE A 129 -15.12 -16.97 19.05
N ILE A 130 -14.74 -16.78 20.32
CA ILE A 130 -14.07 -17.80 21.13
C ILE A 130 -14.91 -19.07 21.35
N ASP A 131 -16.24 -18.93 21.35
CA ASP A 131 -17.18 -20.04 21.52
C ASP A 131 -17.40 -20.87 20.24
N ARG A 132 -16.75 -20.49 19.12
CA ARG A 132 -16.84 -21.20 17.83
C ARG A 132 -15.88 -22.37 17.75
N GLY A 133 -16.06 -23.22 16.73
CA GLY A 133 -15.13 -24.31 16.46
C GLY A 133 -13.73 -23.80 16.10
N LYS A 134 -12.69 -24.58 16.41
CA LYS A 134 -11.29 -24.24 16.09
C LYS A 134 -11.09 -23.83 14.64
N ASP A 135 -11.70 -24.57 13.71
CA ASP A 135 -11.54 -24.32 12.27
C ASP A 135 -12.22 -23.02 11.85
N GLU A 136 -13.37 -22.68 12.45
CA GLU A 136 -14.06 -21.41 12.21
C GLU A 136 -13.27 -20.22 12.76
N ILE A 137 -12.66 -20.37 13.94
CA ILE A 137 -11.78 -19.35 14.53
C ILE A 137 -10.55 -19.14 13.65
N THR A 138 -9.92 -20.24 13.22
CA THR A 138 -8.75 -20.19 12.34
C THR A 138 -9.08 -19.46 11.04
N LEU A 139 -10.17 -19.85 10.36
CA LEU A 139 -10.60 -19.19 9.13
C LEU A 139 -10.90 -17.70 9.35
N ALA A 140 -11.57 -17.33 10.45
CA ALA A 140 -11.89 -15.94 10.74
C ALA A 140 -10.65 -15.07 10.94
N LEU A 141 -9.64 -15.57 11.68
CA LEU A 141 -8.37 -14.88 11.88
C LEU A 141 -7.57 -14.77 10.59
N GLU A 142 -7.54 -15.82 9.77
CA GLU A 142 -6.88 -15.74 8.46
C GLU A 142 -7.58 -14.76 7.52
N MET A 143 -8.92 -14.71 7.51
CA MET A 143 -9.68 -13.72 6.74
C MET A 143 -9.37 -12.30 7.18
N LEU A 144 -9.23 -12.07 8.50
CA LEU A 144 -8.82 -10.78 9.04
C LEU A 144 -7.43 -10.37 8.53
N VAL A 145 -6.45 -11.29 8.59
CA VAL A 145 -5.10 -11.03 8.05
C VAL A 145 -5.17 -10.70 6.56
N ARG A 146 -5.91 -11.48 5.77
CA ARG A 146 -6.06 -11.29 4.32
C ARG A 146 -6.74 -9.96 3.96
N ALA A 147 -7.62 -9.43 4.82
CA ALA A 147 -8.27 -8.15 4.59
C ALA A 147 -7.27 -6.98 4.52
N TYR A 148 -6.10 -7.13 5.13
CA TYR A 148 -5.01 -6.15 5.05
C TYR A 148 -4.12 -6.31 3.80
N ASP A 149 -4.37 -7.30 2.94
CA ASP A 149 -3.55 -7.68 1.78
C ASP A 149 -2.03 -7.72 2.10
N PRO A 150 -1.60 -8.55 3.07
CA PRO A 150 -0.20 -8.60 3.48
C PRO A 150 0.66 -9.22 2.38
N CYS A 151 1.76 -8.55 2.01
CA CYS A 151 2.81 -9.17 1.22
C CYS A 151 3.90 -9.69 2.16
N ILE A 152 3.85 -10.98 2.50
CA ILE A 152 4.81 -11.61 3.43
C ILE A 152 6.24 -11.43 2.90
N SER A 153 6.48 -11.73 1.62
CA SER A 153 7.79 -11.59 0.97
C SER A 153 8.31 -10.14 0.95
N CYS A 154 7.42 -9.15 0.95
CA CYS A 154 7.81 -7.74 0.99
C CYS A 154 8.11 -7.29 2.43
N SER A 155 7.46 -7.90 3.43
CA SER A 155 7.50 -7.47 4.82
C SER A 155 8.76 -7.89 5.59
N THR A 156 9.48 -8.90 5.10
CA THR A 156 10.70 -9.41 5.73
C THR A 156 11.83 -9.46 4.72
N HIS A 157 12.93 -8.78 5.00
CA HIS A 157 14.17 -8.93 4.25
C HIS A 157 15.00 -10.03 4.91
N LEU A 158 15.44 -11.03 4.13
CA LEU A 158 16.39 -12.05 4.58
C LEU A 158 17.73 -11.73 3.93
N LEU A 159 18.76 -11.53 4.74
CA LEU A 159 20.13 -11.36 4.28
C LEU A 159 21.01 -12.36 5.00
N ASP A 160 21.72 -13.19 4.22
CA ASP A 160 22.79 -14.05 4.73
C ASP A 160 24.10 -13.30 4.50
N VAL A 161 24.81 -12.95 5.58
CA VAL A 161 26.02 -12.11 5.52
C VAL A 161 27.22 -12.93 5.96
N GLU A 162 28.09 -13.26 5.01
CA GLU A 162 29.45 -13.70 5.30
C GLU A 162 30.34 -12.47 5.47
N LEU A 163 30.74 -12.19 6.71
CA LEU A 163 31.77 -11.20 7.01
C LEU A 163 33.12 -11.76 6.56
N ARG A 164 33.77 -11.07 5.62
CA ARG A 164 35.16 -11.32 5.24
C ARG A 164 36.14 -10.82 6.29
#